data_AF-B2W9P0-F1
#
_entry.id   AF-B2W9P0-F1
#
_cell.length_a   1.000
_cell.length_b   1.000
_cell.length_c   1.000
_cell.angle_alpha   90.00
_cell.angle_beta   90.00
_cell.angle_gamma   90.00
#
_symmetry.space_group_name_H-M   'P 1'
#
loop_
_entity.id
_entity.type
_entity.pdbx_description
1 polymer ?
#
loop_
_entity_poly.entity_id
_entity_poly.type
_entity_poly.pdbx_seq_one_letter_code
_entity_poly.pdbx_strand_id
1 'polypeptide(L)'
;MTERVVKPRERRKKQTTKVAVHEKNNEKKPLTNIDSTIVRVQDKDSANKAATEDSLSQAMFPAQSASPNVVEKAITAIRYQYRPPQFNQPSRVLPESLDVAFLCHYVELNRSGETDAPQVQWFFHLPKLYENARKPAVRLSLRAVSMAFYGNYHHDPSILVDSWRWYTIALSAQRVSVEKLRRNGMPDEEEVLVPLILALYEIYVGASAGGSMAHLAASAEIMNMRGPSNCKTDAIWPIFKVVRSSDAHKCVVFNKKSIYSSPEWMTIPFIDMPPDPHQSLANIELMLPDCVTLLGIPGTMRAVFDTPIPPHVDTRSCADLAIKLLDQLDEWADTYPHLTRFSRSRETTPVSNSPSKASKNKARKSNSIDTVTALVASNYAADRLHLNSLMYKIHTQSTTPPESDGNSTAHYFDEAMQCGLDIMKAMAAIEQVSAPGLDLLRSIAPLVTVGFTAPDLELRNDAMVMMGRWVGRVGGLGAIFKHM
;
A
#
# COMPACT_ATOMS: atom_id res chain seq x y z
N MET A 1 28.28 -26.40 48.95
CA MET A 1 28.77 -27.72 48.53
C MET A 1 28.09 -28.10 47.23
N THR A 2 28.91 -28.38 46.22
CA THR A 2 28.70 -29.12 44.96
C THR A 2 27.69 -28.63 43.92
N GLU A 3 28.29 -28.02 42.90
CA GLU A 3 27.88 -27.81 41.51
C GLU A 3 27.21 -29.00 40.83
N ARG A 4 26.40 -28.71 39.80
CA ARG A 4 26.46 -29.43 38.51
C ARG A 4 26.04 -28.52 37.35
N VAL A 5 27.05 -28.02 36.65
CA VAL A 5 27.00 -27.40 35.33
C VAL A 5 26.83 -28.51 34.28
N VAL A 6 25.90 -28.36 33.33
CA VAL A 6 25.81 -29.21 32.13
C VAL A 6 26.00 -28.35 30.89
N LYS A 7 27.00 -28.73 30.09
CA LYS A 7 27.48 -28.09 28.86
C LYS A 7 26.50 -28.21 27.67
N PRO A 8 26.59 -27.34 26.64
CA PRO A 8 25.72 -27.38 25.47
C PRO A 8 26.14 -28.44 24.44
N ARG A 9 25.15 -29.02 23.75
CA ARG A 9 25.32 -30.11 22.77
C ARG A 9 25.60 -29.56 21.36
N GLU A 10 26.63 -30.09 20.72
CA GLU A 10 27.13 -29.69 19.40
C GLU A 10 26.17 -29.98 18.24
N ARG A 11 26.19 -29.09 17.24
CA ARG A 11 25.35 -29.06 16.04
C ARG A 11 26.03 -29.87 14.92
N ARG A 12 25.48 -31.03 14.54
CA ARG A 12 25.97 -31.81 13.38
C ARG A 12 25.56 -31.16 12.05
N LYS A 13 26.56 -30.76 11.26
CA LYS A 13 26.47 -30.43 9.82
C LYS A 13 25.97 -31.65 9.04
N LYS A 14 24.99 -31.47 8.15
CA LYS A 14 24.60 -32.48 7.15
C LYS A 14 25.04 -32.00 5.76
N GLN A 15 25.81 -32.86 5.11
CA GLN A 15 26.45 -32.67 3.80
C GLN A 15 25.43 -32.57 2.67
N THR A 16 25.72 -31.68 1.74
CA THR A 16 25.15 -31.55 0.39
C THR A 16 25.53 -32.77 -0.46
N THR A 17 24.55 -33.42 -1.08
CA THR A 17 24.79 -34.38 -2.17
C THR A 17 24.06 -33.88 -3.41
N LYS A 18 24.84 -33.55 -4.44
CA LYS A 18 24.38 -33.32 -5.81
C LYS A 18 24.07 -34.68 -6.44
N VAL A 19 22.95 -34.81 -7.14
CA VAL A 19 22.77 -35.87 -8.15
C VAL A 19 22.13 -35.27 -9.40
N ALA A 20 22.73 -35.68 -10.52
CA ALA A 20 22.58 -35.14 -11.85
C ALA A 20 21.34 -35.66 -12.59
N VAL A 21 21.07 -34.93 -13.68
CA VAL A 21 20.13 -35.14 -14.77
C VAL A 21 20.14 -36.58 -15.30
N HIS A 22 18.94 -37.11 -15.59
CA HIS A 22 18.78 -38.16 -16.59
C HIS A 22 17.53 -37.88 -17.44
N GLU A 23 17.76 -37.59 -18.72
CA GLU A 23 16.76 -37.66 -19.79
C GLU A 23 16.37 -39.12 -20.04
N LYS A 24 15.09 -39.35 -20.37
CA LYS A 24 14.66 -40.39 -21.32
C LYS A 24 13.28 -40.06 -21.90
N ASN A 25 13.27 -39.94 -23.22
CA ASN A 25 12.10 -39.98 -24.11
C ASN A 25 11.35 -41.31 -23.96
N ASN A 26 10.01 -41.30 -24.04
CA ASN A 26 9.30 -41.85 -25.22
C ASN A 26 7.76 -41.75 -25.15
N GLU A 27 7.24 -41.38 -26.32
CA GLU A 27 6.05 -41.91 -27.01
C GLU A 27 4.62 -41.43 -26.73
N LYS A 28 4.02 -41.02 -27.86
CA LYS A 28 2.64 -40.63 -28.16
C LYS A 28 1.74 -41.87 -28.29
N LYS A 29 0.45 -41.77 -27.91
CA LYS A 29 -0.72 -41.66 -28.82
C LYS A 29 -2.07 -41.82 -28.08
N PRO A 30 -3.21 -41.44 -28.70
CA PRO A 30 -4.35 -40.76 -28.07
C PRO A 30 -5.63 -41.62 -28.08
N LEU A 31 -6.77 -41.00 -27.72
CA LEU A 31 -8.22 -41.33 -27.93
C LEU A 31 -8.95 -40.89 -26.64
N THR A 32 -10.11 -40.21 -26.60
CA THR A 32 -11.25 -40.13 -27.51
C THR A 32 -12.18 -38.97 -27.07
N ASN A 33 -12.79 -38.30 -28.05
CA ASN A 33 -14.02 -37.51 -27.94
C ASN A 33 -15.12 -38.27 -27.18
N ILE A 34 -15.87 -37.59 -26.31
CA ILE A 34 -17.33 -37.80 -26.21
C ILE A 34 -18.04 -36.45 -26.01
N ASP A 35 -19.02 -36.30 -26.89
CA ASP A 35 -20.06 -35.31 -27.10
C ASP A 35 -20.64 -34.48 -25.95
N SER A 36 -20.75 -33.20 -26.30
CA SER A 36 -21.93 -32.35 -26.27
C SER A 36 -23.28 -32.97 -25.85
N THR A 37 -23.95 -32.34 -24.88
CA THR A 37 -25.42 -32.21 -24.91
C THR A 37 -25.83 -30.86 -24.35
N ILE A 38 -26.43 -30.10 -25.26
CA ILE A 38 -27.08 -28.80 -25.11
C ILE A 38 -28.44 -29.04 -24.46
N VAL A 39 -28.77 -28.31 -23.40
CA VAL A 39 -30.17 -27.96 -23.09
C VAL A 39 -30.24 -26.45 -22.88
N ARG A 40 -30.77 -25.81 -23.92
CA ARG A 40 -31.12 -24.41 -24.02
C ARG A 40 -32.60 -24.33 -23.66
N VAL A 41 -32.94 -23.58 -22.62
CA VAL A 41 -34.30 -23.04 -22.45
C VAL A 41 -34.15 -21.53 -22.51
N GLN A 42 -34.55 -20.99 -23.65
CA GLN A 42 -34.90 -19.58 -23.81
C GLN A 42 -36.33 -19.43 -23.29
N ASP A 43 -36.58 -18.36 -22.54
CA ASP A 43 -37.84 -17.64 -22.71
C ASP A 43 -37.52 -16.15 -22.85
N LYS A 44 -38.18 -15.56 -23.84
CA LYS A 44 -38.05 -14.17 -24.30
C LYS A 44 -39.27 -13.37 -23.81
N ASP A 45 -39.15 -12.06 -23.98
CA ASP A 45 -40.16 -11.01 -23.94
C ASP A 45 -40.16 -10.21 -22.62
N SER A 46 -40.00 -8.89 -22.57
CA SER A 46 -40.30 -7.85 -23.57
C SER A 46 -39.40 -6.63 -23.44
N ALA A 47 -39.15 -5.98 -24.57
CA ALA A 47 -38.45 -4.70 -24.69
C ALA A 47 -39.36 -3.49 -24.42
N ASN A 48 -38.69 -2.35 -24.20
CA ASN A 48 -39.13 -0.95 -24.32
C ASN A 48 -39.69 -0.25 -23.08
N LYS A 49 -38.80 0.50 -22.42
CA LYS A 49 -39.05 1.92 -22.11
C LYS A 49 -37.72 2.67 -22.10
N ALA A 50 -37.55 3.56 -23.06
CA ALA A 50 -36.54 4.61 -23.05
C ALA A 50 -36.87 5.59 -21.92
N ALA A 51 -35.91 5.84 -21.03
CA ALA A 51 -35.93 6.96 -20.10
C ALA A 51 -34.50 7.29 -19.68
N THR A 52 -34.02 8.42 -20.18
CA THR A 52 -33.18 9.43 -19.50
C THR A 52 -31.88 8.98 -18.83
N GLU A 53 -30.79 9.54 -19.37
CA GLU A 53 -29.55 9.90 -18.69
C GLU A 53 -29.82 10.43 -17.27
N ASP A 54 -29.65 9.58 -16.26
CA ASP A 54 -29.13 9.97 -14.94
C ASP A 54 -28.89 8.71 -14.10
N SER A 55 -27.81 8.73 -13.32
CA SER A 55 -27.51 7.81 -12.22
C SER A 55 -27.13 6.36 -12.57
N LEU A 56 -25.83 6.12 -12.76
CA LEU A 56 -25.19 4.83 -12.46
C LEU A 56 -23.94 5.03 -11.59
N SER A 57 -24.11 5.74 -10.47
CA SER A 57 -23.22 5.61 -9.31
C SER A 57 -23.68 4.40 -8.48
N GLN A 58 -23.55 3.20 -9.02
CA GLN A 58 -23.80 1.98 -8.25
C GLN A 58 -22.54 1.62 -7.48
N ALA A 59 -22.31 2.31 -6.35
CA ALA A 59 -21.37 1.83 -5.34
C ALA A 59 -21.86 0.45 -4.87
N MET A 60 -21.12 -0.60 -5.24
CA MET A 60 -21.53 -2.00 -5.09
C MET A 60 -21.74 -2.42 -3.61
N PHE A 61 -21.31 -1.60 -2.64
CA PHE A 61 -21.62 -1.75 -1.22
C PHE A 61 -21.65 -0.36 -0.53
N PRO A 62 -22.74 0.05 0.14
CA PRO A 62 -22.80 1.33 0.82
C PRO A 62 -21.87 1.35 2.04
N ALA A 63 -20.97 2.33 2.10
CA ALA A 63 -20.14 2.59 3.27
C ALA A 63 -21.02 3.12 4.41
N GLN A 64 -21.09 2.39 5.53
CA GLN A 64 -21.74 2.88 6.75
C GLN A 64 -20.71 3.63 7.60
N SER A 65 -21.10 4.80 8.13
CA SER A 65 -20.25 5.64 8.97
C SER A 65 -19.96 4.98 10.33
N ALA A 66 -18.75 5.22 10.86
CA ALA A 66 -18.37 4.77 12.20
C ALA A 66 -19.27 5.42 13.25
N SER A 67 -19.88 4.61 14.11
CA SER A 67 -20.43 5.13 15.36
C SER A 67 -19.35 4.99 16.45
N PRO A 68 -19.01 6.06 17.20
CA PRO A 68 -18.08 6.00 18.34
C PRO A 68 -18.38 4.88 19.34
N ASN A 69 -19.65 4.48 19.39
CA ASN A 69 -20.20 3.38 20.16
C ASN A 69 -19.57 2.00 19.81
N VAL A 70 -19.18 1.75 18.55
CA VAL A 70 -18.59 0.47 18.12
C VAL A 70 -17.16 0.30 18.65
N VAL A 71 -16.34 1.35 18.56
CA VAL A 71 -14.95 1.34 19.06
C VAL A 71 -14.94 1.14 20.57
N GLU A 72 -15.79 1.88 21.30
CA GLU A 72 -15.87 1.77 22.75
C GLU A 72 -16.29 0.36 23.19
N LYS A 73 -17.31 -0.22 22.55
CA LYS A 73 -17.73 -1.61 22.78
C LYS A 73 -16.60 -2.61 22.54
N ALA A 74 -15.83 -2.44 21.46
CA ALA A 74 -14.69 -3.30 21.15
C ALA A 74 -13.61 -3.21 22.24
N ILE A 75 -13.25 -1.99 22.67
CA ILE A 75 -12.27 -1.77 23.75
C ILE A 75 -12.75 -2.40 25.06
N THR A 76 -14.02 -2.20 25.42
CA THR A 76 -14.64 -2.82 26.61
C THR A 76 -14.55 -4.34 26.52
N ALA A 77 -14.98 -4.94 25.41
CA ALA A 77 -14.90 -6.39 25.22
C ALA A 77 -13.46 -6.92 25.38
N ILE A 78 -12.49 -6.27 24.75
CA ILE A 78 -11.07 -6.65 24.85
C ILE A 78 -10.59 -6.57 26.29
N ARG A 79 -10.78 -5.44 26.98
CA ARG A 79 -10.27 -5.25 28.35
C ARG A 79 -10.88 -6.22 29.35
N TYR A 80 -12.18 -6.50 29.24
CA TYR A 80 -12.86 -7.37 30.20
C TYR A 80 -12.66 -8.86 29.91
N GLN A 81 -12.57 -9.26 28.64
CA GLN A 81 -12.53 -10.66 28.22
C GLN A 81 -11.12 -11.17 27.92
N TYR A 82 -10.21 -10.32 27.43
CA TYR A 82 -8.84 -10.75 27.15
C TYR A 82 -8.12 -11.10 28.45
N ARG A 83 -7.44 -12.24 28.43
CA ARG A 83 -6.53 -12.64 29.49
C ARG A 83 -5.23 -13.10 28.82
N PRO A 84 -4.06 -12.63 29.29
CA PRO A 84 -2.79 -13.12 28.78
C PRO A 84 -2.71 -14.65 28.93
N PRO A 85 -2.07 -15.36 27.99
CA PRO A 85 -1.91 -16.80 28.08
C PRO A 85 -1.18 -17.17 29.39
N GLN A 86 -1.88 -17.86 30.28
CA GLN A 86 -1.34 -18.46 31.50
C GLN A 86 -1.37 -19.98 31.37
N PHE A 87 -0.48 -20.69 32.08
CA PHE A 87 -0.32 -22.15 31.98
C PHE A 87 -1.61 -22.96 32.23
N ASN A 88 -2.59 -22.40 32.94
CA ASN A 88 -3.91 -23.00 33.13
C ASN A 88 -4.99 -21.92 33.02
N GLN A 89 -5.71 -21.87 31.90
CA GLN A 89 -6.95 -21.09 31.79
C GLN A 89 -8.08 -21.94 31.18
N PRO A 90 -9.23 -22.05 31.87
CA PRO A 90 -10.42 -22.63 31.26
C PRO A 90 -10.96 -21.69 30.17
N SER A 91 -11.30 -22.27 29.01
CA SER A 91 -11.74 -21.58 27.78
C SER A 91 -13.12 -20.93 27.91
N ARG A 92 -13.30 -19.96 28.82
CA ARG A 92 -14.59 -19.27 29.00
C ARG A 92 -14.86 -18.21 27.93
N VAL A 93 -13.85 -17.82 27.15
CA VAL A 93 -14.00 -16.87 26.05
C VAL A 93 -13.95 -17.64 24.74
N LEU A 94 -14.97 -17.48 23.89
CA LEU A 94 -14.93 -17.96 22.52
C LEU A 94 -13.84 -17.16 21.79
N PRO A 95 -12.74 -17.79 21.32
CA PRO A 95 -11.64 -17.07 20.68
C PRO A 95 -12.11 -16.16 19.52
N GLU A 96 -13.20 -16.54 18.87
CA GLU A 96 -13.83 -15.84 17.75
C GLU A 96 -14.44 -14.48 18.15
N SER A 97 -15.01 -14.34 19.37
CA SER A 97 -15.61 -13.07 19.80
C SER A 97 -14.56 -12.00 20.10
N LEU A 98 -13.41 -12.41 20.63
CA LEU A 98 -12.27 -11.51 20.84
C LEU A 98 -11.62 -11.11 19.51
N ASP A 99 -11.49 -12.04 18.56
CA ASP A 99 -10.94 -11.75 17.24
C ASP A 99 -11.77 -10.70 16.50
N VAL A 100 -13.10 -10.82 16.57
CA VAL A 100 -14.02 -9.81 16.02
C VAL A 100 -13.86 -8.47 16.75
N ALA A 101 -13.70 -8.45 18.08
CA ALA A 101 -13.50 -7.20 18.82
C ALA A 101 -12.19 -6.49 18.41
N PHE A 102 -11.08 -7.21 18.31
CA PHE A 102 -9.81 -6.66 17.82
C PHE A 102 -9.94 -6.16 16.38
N LEU A 103 -10.61 -6.91 15.50
CA LEU A 103 -10.78 -6.54 14.11
C LEU A 103 -11.68 -5.30 13.94
N CYS A 104 -12.79 -5.21 14.67
CA CYS A 104 -13.65 -4.03 14.69
C CYS A 104 -12.86 -2.80 15.18
N HIS A 105 -12.11 -2.93 16.28
CA HIS A 105 -11.25 -1.84 16.75
C HIS A 105 -10.24 -1.41 15.67
N TYR A 106 -9.60 -2.37 14.99
CA TYR A 106 -8.64 -2.10 13.93
C TYR A 106 -9.27 -1.36 12.75
N VAL A 107 -10.41 -1.85 12.24
CA VAL A 107 -11.08 -1.27 11.06
C VAL A 107 -11.62 0.12 11.36
N GLU A 108 -12.27 0.30 12.50
CA GLU A 108 -12.91 1.58 12.86
C GLU A 108 -11.88 2.68 13.15
N LEU A 109 -10.75 2.38 13.79
CA LEU A 109 -9.70 3.38 14.03
C LEU A 109 -8.85 3.70 12.80
N ASN A 110 -8.90 2.86 11.76
CA ASN A 110 -8.33 3.16 10.45
C ASN A 110 -9.39 3.67 9.46
N ARG A 111 -10.61 3.99 9.93
CA ARG A 111 -11.63 4.65 9.12
C ARG A 111 -11.34 6.15 9.02
N SER A 112 -10.75 6.55 7.90
CA SER A 112 -10.87 7.91 7.37
C SER A 112 -12.35 8.16 7.05
N GLY A 113 -12.88 9.38 7.26
CA GLY A 113 -14.32 9.69 7.22
C GLY A 113 -15.07 9.38 5.91
N GLU A 114 -16.24 9.99 5.70
CA GLU A 114 -16.87 9.97 4.37
C GLU A 114 -15.93 10.66 3.38
N THR A 115 -15.28 9.89 2.51
CA THR A 115 -14.33 10.40 1.51
C THR A 115 -14.83 10.10 0.12
N ASP A 116 -14.51 10.98 -0.83
CA ASP A 116 -14.86 10.86 -2.24
C ASP A 116 -14.12 9.70 -2.96
N ALA A 117 -13.28 8.96 -2.23
CA ALA A 117 -12.48 7.83 -2.75
C ALA A 117 -12.70 6.54 -1.92
N PRO A 118 -13.91 5.93 -1.96
CA PRO A 118 -14.25 4.73 -1.19
C PRO A 118 -13.39 3.51 -1.55
N GLN A 119 -12.79 3.53 -2.73
CA GLN A 119 -11.99 2.45 -3.30
C GLN A 119 -10.59 2.30 -2.67
N VAL A 120 -10.10 3.32 -1.96
CA VAL A 120 -8.84 3.28 -1.17
C VAL A 120 -9.03 2.51 0.15
N GLN A 121 -10.28 2.18 0.49
CA GLN A 121 -10.68 1.69 1.81
C GLN A 121 -10.89 0.18 1.87
N TRP A 122 -10.01 -0.60 1.22
CA TRP A 122 -10.08 -2.07 1.25
C TRP A 122 -10.15 -2.67 2.66
N PHE A 123 -9.61 -1.95 3.66
CA PHE A 123 -9.67 -2.29 5.08
C PHE A 123 -11.11 -2.45 5.60
N PHE A 124 -12.07 -1.73 5.03
CA PHE A 124 -13.47 -1.84 5.44
C PHE A 124 -14.10 -3.17 5.05
N HIS A 125 -13.46 -3.90 4.15
CA HIS A 125 -13.89 -5.24 3.76
C HIS A 125 -13.30 -6.33 4.65
N LEU A 126 -12.34 -6.01 5.53
CA LEU A 126 -11.70 -7.01 6.39
C LEU A 126 -12.67 -7.80 7.29
N PRO A 127 -13.72 -7.22 7.89
CA PRO A 127 -14.68 -7.99 8.67
C PRO A 127 -15.39 -9.05 7.81
N LYS A 128 -15.84 -8.66 6.62
CA LYS A 128 -16.48 -9.58 5.66
C LYS A 128 -15.51 -10.65 5.15
N LEU A 129 -14.24 -10.30 4.94
CA LEU A 129 -13.19 -11.25 4.56
C LEU A 129 -12.89 -12.23 5.70
N TYR A 130 -12.91 -11.78 6.96
CA TYR A 130 -12.73 -12.64 8.13
C TYR A 130 -13.86 -13.66 8.28
N GLU A 131 -15.12 -13.21 8.16
CA GLU A 131 -16.31 -14.06 8.26
C GLU A 131 -16.31 -15.14 7.16
N ASN A 132 -16.04 -14.72 5.91
CA ASN A 132 -16.06 -15.60 4.74
C ASN A 132 -14.76 -16.40 4.54
N ALA A 133 -13.76 -16.22 5.41
CA ALA A 133 -12.46 -16.84 5.26
C ALA A 133 -12.54 -18.36 5.19
N ARG A 134 -12.06 -18.94 4.09
CA ARG A 134 -11.98 -20.38 3.84
C ARG A 134 -10.65 -20.95 4.34
N LYS A 135 -9.58 -20.17 4.21
CA LYS A 135 -8.23 -20.55 4.67
C LYS A 135 -7.99 -20.07 6.10
N PRO A 136 -7.46 -20.93 6.99
CA PRO A 136 -7.15 -20.53 8.36
C PRO A 136 -6.11 -19.41 8.43
N ALA A 137 -5.20 -19.35 7.44
CA ALA A 137 -4.17 -18.32 7.37
C ALA A 137 -4.74 -16.89 7.39
N VAL A 138 -5.90 -16.64 6.75
CA VAL A 138 -6.55 -15.33 6.72
C VAL A 138 -6.98 -14.90 8.12
N ARG A 139 -7.70 -15.77 8.84
CA ARG A 139 -8.18 -15.47 10.20
C ARG A 139 -7.01 -15.25 11.15
N LEU A 140 -5.98 -16.09 11.05
CA LEU A 140 -4.77 -16.01 11.87
C LEU A 140 -3.97 -14.72 11.61
N SER A 141 -3.80 -14.32 10.35
CA SER A 141 -3.09 -13.08 10.00
C SER A 141 -3.87 -11.85 10.43
N LEU A 142 -5.20 -11.84 10.24
CA LEU A 142 -6.07 -10.74 10.68
C LEU A 142 -6.07 -10.58 12.19
N ARG A 143 -6.09 -11.69 12.93
CA ARG A 143 -5.92 -11.69 14.39
C ARG A 143 -4.59 -11.09 14.79
N ALA A 144 -3.49 -11.55 14.18
CA ALA A 144 -2.15 -11.06 14.50
C ALA A 144 -2.04 -9.54 14.29
N VAL A 145 -2.44 -9.03 13.11
CA VAL A 145 -2.30 -7.60 12.80
C VAL A 145 -3.22 -6.72 13.66
N SER A 146 -4.46 -7.14 13.92
CA SER A 146 -5.39 -6.34 14.73
C SER A 146 -4.98 -6.29 16.20
N MET A 147 -4.44 -7.39 16.74
CA MET A 147 -3.83 -7.40 18.07
C MET A 147 -2.57 -6.54 18.13
N ALA A 148 -1.68 -6.63 17.14
CA ALA A 148 -0.47 -5.80 17.10
C ALA A 148 -0.81 -4.30 17.04
N PHE A 149 -1.79 -3.92 16.21
CA PHE A 149 -2.28 -2.56 16.15
C PHE A 149 -2.84 -2.11 17.50
N TYR A 150 -3.71 -2.91 18.14
CA TYR A 150 -4.26 -2.58 19.45
C TYR A 150 -3.14 -2.41 20.50
N GLY A 151 -2.21 -3.36 20.57
CA GLY A 151 -1.10 -3.33 21.54
C GLY A 151 -0.22 -2.10 21.37
N ASN A 152 0.09 -1.70 20.13
CA ASN A 152 0.82 -0.46 19.86
C ASN A 152 0.01 0.79 20.20
N TYR A 153 -1.28 0.83 19.81
CA TYR A 153 -2.14 2.00 20.02
C TYR A 153 -2.41 2.27 21.51
N HIS A 154 -2.66 1.23 22.30
CA HIS A 154 -2.97 1.34 23.73
C HIS A 154 -1.76 1.12 24.65
N HIS A 155 -0.56 0.96 24.07
CA HIS A 155 0.67 0.65 24.80
C HIS A 155 0.55 -0.59 25.72
N ASP A 156 -0.09 -1.65 25.23
CA ASP A 156 -0.26 -2.92 25.95
C ASP A 156 0.75 -3.97 25.44
N PRO A 157 1.89 -4.16 26.14
CA PRO A 157 2.92 -5.11 25.72
C PRO A 157 2.45 -6.57 25.80
N SER A 158 1.44 -6.89 26.63
CA SER A 158 0.96 -8.26 26.78
C SER A 158 0.20 -8.74 25.55
N ILE A 159 -0.63 -7.87 24.97
CA ILE A 159 -1.34 -8.12 23.70
C ILE A 159 -0.35 -8.12 22.53
N LEU A 160 0.64 -7.22 22.56
CA LEU A 160 1.67 -7.18 21.53
C LEU A 160 2.50 -8.48 21.49
N VAL A 161 2.88 -9.02 22.64
CA VAL A 161 3.59 -10.32 22.72
C VAL A 161 2.71 -11.47 22.24
N ASP A 162 1.43 -11.52 22.60
CA ASP A 162 0.54 -12.58 22.09
C ASP A 162 0.27 -12.42 20.58
N SER A 163 0.26 -11.19 20.05
CA SER A 163 0.16 -10.94 18.60
C SER A 163 1.28 -11.61 17.81
N TRP A 164 2.50 -11.68 18.39
CA TRP A 164 3.65 -12.36 17.79
C TRP A 164 3.49 -13.88 17.74
N ARG A 165 2.82 -14.46 18.73
CA ARG A 165 2.44 -15.88 18.71
C ARG A 165 1.52 -16.16 17.53
N TRP A 166 0.48 -15.35 17.35
CA TRP A 166 -0.47 -15.50 16.25
C TRP A 166 0.16 -15.25 14.89
N TYR A 167 1.07 -14.28 14.79
CA TYR A 167 1.88 -14.05 13.59
C TYR A 167 2.67 -15.30 13.19
N THR A 168 3.32 -15.95 14.15
CA THR A 168 4.10 -17.18 13.90
C THR A 168 3.21 -18.34 13.42
N ILE A 169 2.01 -18.48 14.00
CA ILE A 169 1.04 -19.49 13.58
C ILE A 169 0.50 -19.16 12.17
N ALA A 170 0.21 -17.88 11.88
CA ALA A 170 -0.22 -17.42 10.57
C ALA A 170 0.84 -17.70 9.48
N LEU A 171 2.13 -17.44 9.77
CA LEU A 171 3.24 -17.77 8.87
C LEU A 171 3.31 -19.27 8.58
N SER A 172 3.12 -20.12 9.59
CA SER A 172 3.09 -21.57 9.41
C SER A 172 1.93 -21.98 8.48
N ALA A 173 0.73 -21.44 8.71
CA ALA A 173 -0.43 -21.71 7.88
C ALA A 173 -0.25 -21.19 6.44
N GLN A 174 0.36 -20.02 6.26
CA GLN A 174 0.67 -19.47 4.94
C GLN A 174 1.67 -20.36 4.19
N ARG A 175 2.73 -20.84 4.85
CA ARG A 175 3.71 -21.76 4.22
C ARG A 175 3.03 -23.02 3.70
N VAL A 176 2.15 -23.62 4.51
CA VAL A 176 1.36 -24.79 4.09
C VAL A 176 0.44 -24.45 2.91
N SER A 177 -0.15 -23.25 2.87
CA SER A 177 -0.97 -22.80 1.74
C SER A 177 -0.13 -22.64 0.47
N VAL A 178 1.05 -22.03 0.58
CA VAL A 178 1.97 -21.82 -0.55
C VAL A 178 2.53 -23.14 -1.07
N GLU A 179 2.84 -24.10 -0.19
CA GLU A 179 3.25 -25.45 -0.62
C GLU A 179 2.15 -26.19 -1.41
N LYS A 180 0.88 -25.86 -1.15
CA LYS A 180 -0.28 -26.43 -1.84
C LYS A 180 -0.66 -25.68 -3.12
N LEU A 181 -0.13 -24.47 -3.35
CA LEU A 181 -0.28 -23.77 -4.62
C LEU A 181 0.31 -24.66 -5.72
N ARG A 182 -0.58 -25.24 -6.53
CA ARG A 182 -0.18 -26.05 -7.67
C ARG A 182 0.54 -25.15 -8.66
N ARG A 183 1.64 -25.62 -9.26
CA ARG A 183 2.38 -24.87 -10.30
C ARG A 183 1.51 -24.34 -11.46
N ASN A 184 0.36 -24.98 -11.71
CA ASN A 184 -0.59 -24.62 -12.78
C ASN A 184 -1.97 -24.18 -12.24
N GLY A 185 -2.14 -24.03 -10.93
CA GLY A 185 -3.40 -23.58 -10.33
C GLY A 185 -3.39 -22.07 -10.18
N MET A 186 -4.47 -21.39 -10.60
CA MET A 186 -4.63 -19.96 -10.36
C MET A 186 -4.84 -19.71 -8.87
N PRO A 187 -4.03 -18.84 -8.23
CA PRO A 187 -4.25 -18.46 -6.84
C PRO A 187 -5.59 -17.76 -6.63
N ASP A 188 -6.19 -17.99 -5.46
CA ASP A 188 -7.39 -17.25 -5.04
C ASP A 188 -7.04 -15.94 -4.31
N GLU A 189 -8.07 -15.15 -4.02
CA GLU A 189 -7.95 -13.86 -3.34
C GLU A 189 -7.31 -13.96 -1.95
N GLU A 190 -7.56 -15.06 -1.22
CA GLU A 190 -7.03 -15.28 0.12
C GLU A 190 -5.52 -15.53 0.09
N GLU A 191 -5.02 -16.22 -0.93
CA GLU A 191 -3.58 -16.45 -1.13
C GLU A 191 -2.80 -15.16 -1.38
N VAL A 192 -3.40 -14.17 -2.05
CA VAL A 192 -2.79 -12.85 -2.23
C VAL A 192 -2.93 -11.98 -0.97
N LEU A 193 -4.06 -12.06 -0.29
CA LEU A 193 -4.39 -11.24 0.87
C LEU A 193 -3.52 -11.53 2.09
N VAL A 194 -3.25 -12.81 2.38
CA VAL A 194 -2.47 -13.21 3.55
C VAL A 194 -1.08 -12.55 3.62
N PRO A 195 -0.21 -12.62 2.59
CA PRO A 195 1.07 -11.92 2.62
C PRO A 195 0.90 -10.41 2.78
N LEU A 196 -0.11 -9.80 2.17
CA LEU A 196 -0.37 -8.36 2.34
C LEU A 196 -0.67 -8.00 3.82
N ILE A 197 -1.47 -8.82 4.51
CA ILE A 197 -1.75 -8.62 5.94
C ILE A 197 -0.49 -8.83 6.80
N LEU A 198 0.33 -9.82 6.47
CA LEU A 198 1.58 -10.10 7.19
C LEU A 198 2.62 -8.99 6.96
N ALA A 199 2.61 -8.34 5.79
CA ALA A 199 3.42 -7.15 5.56
C ALA A 199 3.02 -6.00 6.51
N LEU A 200 1.71 -5.78 6.71
CA LEU A 200 1.21 -4.78 7.67
C LEU A 200 1.64 -5.11 9.10
N TYR A 201 1.55 -6.38 9.50
CA TYR A 201 2.05 -6.83 10.80
C TYR A 201 3.53 -6.48 10.99
N GLU A 202 4.37 -6.79 9.99
CA GLU A 202 5.80 -6.48 10.02
C GLU A 202 6.06 -4.97 10.10
N ILE A 203 5.23 -4.14 9.48
CA ILE A 203 5.34 -2.68 9.59
C ILE A 203 5.02 -2.20 11.02
N TYR A 204 3.98 -2.74 11.66
CA TYR A 204 3.64 -2.33 13.03
C TYR A 204 4.66 -2.79 14.08
N VAL A 205 5.16 -4.01 13.95
CA VAL A 205 5.95 -4.66 15.01
C VAL A 205 7.45 -4.64 14.73
N GLY A 206 7.85 -4.69 13.46
CA GLY A 206 9.26 -4.90 13.08
C GLY A 206 9.75 -6.29 13.49
N ALA A 207 8.95 -7.33 13.23
CA ALA A 207 9.25 -8.68 13.70
C ALA A 207 10.47 -9.29 13.01
N SER A 208 10.81 -8.84 11.80
CA SER A 208 12.02 -9.24 11.10
C SER A 208 12.63 -8.11 10.26
N ALA A 209 13.95 -8.20 10.04
CA ALA A 209 14.65 -7.30 9.12
C ALA A 209 14.19 -7.57 7.68
N GLY A 210 13.51 -6.61 7.08
CA GLY A 210 13.00 -6.70 5.70
C GLY A 210 11.75 -7.56 5.50
N GLY A 211 11.10 -8.03 6.58
CA GLY A 211 9.92 -8.91 6.48
C GLY A 211 8.74 -8.29 5.73
N SER A 212 8.48 -7.00 5.94
CA SER A 212 7.42 -6.27 5.25
C SER A 212 7.62 -6.29 3.73
N MET A 213 8.85 -6.04 3.26
CA MET A 213 9.19 -6.05 1.84
C MET A 213 9.11 -7.45 1.23
N ALA A 214 9.55 -8.47 1.96
CA ALA A 214 9.46 -9.86 1.52
C ALA A 214 8.00 -10.29 1.34
N HIS A 215 7.11 -9.92 2.26
CA HIS A 215 5.69 -10.21 2.17
C HIS A 215 5.00 -9.42 1.05
N LEU A 216 5.32 -8.14 0.87
CA LEU A 216 4.81 -7.36 -0.27
C LEU A 216 5.24 -7.97 -1.61
N ALA A 217 6.50 -8.38 -1.73
CA ALA A 217 6.99 -9.07 -2.92
C ALA A 217 6.27 -10.41 -3.15
N ALA A 218 6.00 -11.18 -2.10
CA ALA A 218 5.23 -12.43 -2.20
C ALA A 218 3.79 -12.17 -2.66
N SER A 219 3.12 -11.13 -2.14
CA SER A 219 1.78 -10.75 -2.57
C SER A 219 1.75 -10.35 -4.05
N ALA A 220 2.74 -9.55 -4.50
CA ALA A 220 2.88 -9.19 -5.91
C ALA A 220 3.14 -10.40 -6.82
N GLU A 221 3.98 -11.35 -6.40
CA GLU A 221 4.28 -12.55 -7.19
C GLU A 221 3.06 -13.50 -7.29
N ILE A 222 2.34 -13.71 -6.19
CA ILE A 222 1.11 -14.53 -6.20
C ILE A 222 0.02 -13.85 -7.05
N MET A 223 -0.09 -12.52 -7.00
CA MET A 223 -0.98 -11.78 -7.89
C MET A 223 -0.56 -11.95 -9.36
N ASN A 224 0.75 -11.90 -9.65
CA ASN A 224 1.28 -12.11 -10.98
C ASN A 224 0.96 -13.52 -11.53
N MET A 225 0.99 -14.56 -10.67
CA MET A 225 0.58 -15.92 -11.06
C MET A 225 -0.87 -16.00 -11.53
N ARG A 226 -1.75 -15.06 -11.13
CA ARG A 226 -3.12 -14.98 -11.65
C ARG A 226 -3.16 -14.39 -13.06
N GLY A 227 -2.20 -13.53 -13.42
CA GLY A 227 -2.17 -12.80 -14.67
C GLY A 227 -3.20 -11.65 -14.74
N PRO A 228 -2.97 -10.66 -15.61
CA PRO A 228 -3.74 -9.41 -15.61
C PRO A 228 -5.22 -9.61 -15.98
N SER A 229 -5.55 -10.56 -16.86
CA SER A 229 -6.93 -10.84 -17.28
C SER A 229 -7.82 -11.40 -16.17
N ASN A 230 -7.24 -12.00 -15.14
CA ASN A 230 -7.99 -12.56 -14.01
C ASN A 230 -8.15 -11.55 -12.87
N CYS A 231 -7.59 -10.35 -13.00
CA CYS A 231 -7.56 -9.32 -11.97
C CYS A 231 -8.52 -8.16 -12.28
N LYS A 232 -9.70 -8.42 -12.87
CA LYS A 232 -10.61 -7.36 -13.36
C LYS A 232 -11.95 -7.26 -12.63
N THR A 233 -12.33 -8.26 -11.84
CA THR A 233 -13.64 -8.34 -11.14
C THR A 233 -13.52 -8.88 -9.73
N ASP A 234 -14.65 -8.92 -9.02
CA ASP A 234 -14.83 -9.66 -7.76
C ASP A 234 -13.92 -9.22 -6.60
N ALA A 235 -13.73 -10.10 -5.62
CA ALA A 235 -12.96 -9.85 -4.41
C ALA A 235 -11.48 -9.56 -4.68
N ILE A 236 -10.94 -9.99 -5.83
CA ILE A 236 -9.55 -9.74 -6.17
C ILE A 236 -9.32 -8.30 -6.62
N TRP A 237 -10.31 -7.64 -7.24
CA TRP A 237 -10.10 -6.31 -7.82
C TRP A 237 -9.60 -5.26 -6.80
N PRO A 238 -10.20 -5.12 -5.62
CA PRO A 238 -9.68 -4.23 -4.59
C PRO A 238 -8.27 -4.62 -4.09
N ILE A 239 -7.99 -5.93 -4.01
CA ILE A 239 -6.68 -6.43 -3.56
C ILE A 239 -5.60 -6.10 -4.60
N PHE A 240 -5.91 -6.27 -5.89
CA PHE A 240 -5.00 -5.94 -6.99
C PHE A 240 -4.55 -4.48 -6.91
N LYS A 241 -5.49 -3.54 -6.76
CA LYS A 241 -5.18 -2.12 -6.67
C LYS A 241 -4.25 -1.78 -5.52
N VAL A 242 -4.39 -2.45 -4.39
CA VAL A 242 -3.54 -2.23 -3.20
C VAL A 242 -2.16 -2.82 -3.40
N VAL A 243 -2.08 -4.05 -3.93
CA VAL A 243 -0.81 -4.71 -4.25
C VAL A 243 -0.04 -3.89 -5.26
N ARG A 244 -0.72 -3.43 -6.31
CA ARG A 244 -0.14 -2.60 -7.37
C ARG A 244 0.45 -1.30 -6.83
N SER A 245 -0.31 -0.54 -6.05
CA SER A 245 0.21 0.73 -5.49
C SER A 245 1.29 0.51 -4.42
N SER A 246 1.20 -0.57 -3.63
CA SER A 246 2.27 -0.91 -2.68
C SER A 246 3.56 -1.32 -3.40
N ASP A 247 3.42 -2.03 -4.52
CA ASP A 247 4.54 -2.41 -5.37
C ASP A 247 5.14 -1.20 -6.11
N ALA A 248 4.31 -0.24 -6.55
CA ALA A 248 4.75 1.02 -7.15
C ALA A 248 5.67 1.80 -6.20
N HIS A 249 5.19 2.13 -4.98
CA HIS A 249 5.99 2.85 -3.98
C HIS A 249 7.32 2.12 -3.70
N LYS A 250 7.28 0.80 -3.53
CA LYS A 250 8.49 -0.02 -3.32
C LYS A 250 9.44 0.09 -4.52
N CYS A 251 8.92 -0.04 -5.73
CA CYS A 251 9.69 0.01 -6.97
C CYS A 251 10.36 1.37 -7.19
N VAL A 252 9.68 2.48 -6.86
CA VAL A 252 10.27 3.83 -6.87
C VAL A 252 11.43 3.91 -5.88
N VAL A 253 11.20 3.56 -4.61
CA VAL A 253 12.22 3.68 -3.56
C VAL A 253 13.46 2.82 -3.86
N PHE A 254 13.26 1.60 -4.33
CA PHE A 254 14.36 0.68 -4.65
C PHE A 254 14.89 0.85 -6.07
N ASN A 255 14.34 1.79 -6.86
CA ASN A 255 14.63 1.99 -8.28
C ASN A 255 14.66 0.66 -9.06
N LYS A 256 13.56 -0.08 -8.97
CA LYS A 256 13.37 -1.36 -9.67
C LYS A 256 12.09 -1.30 -10.50
N LYS A 257 12.15 -1.80 -11.72
CA LYS A 257 10.98 -1.91 -12.59
C LYS A 257 9.98 -2.91 -11.99
N SER A 258 8.70 -2.55 -12.02
CA SER A 258 7.61 -3.42 -11.62
C SER A 258 7.10 -4.22 -12.81
N ILE A 259 6.62 -5.44 -12.58
CA ILE A 259 5.84 -6.14 -13.62
C ILE A 259 4.54 -5.38 -13.97
N TYR A 260 4.03 -4.59 -13.03
CA TYR A 260 2.82 -3.80 -13.21
C TYR A 260 3.01 -2.58 -14.12
N SER A 261 4.24 -2.21 -14.49
CA SER A 261 4.50 -1.18 -15.50
C SER A 261 4.38 -1.71 -16.94
N SER A 262 4.25 -3.02 -17.13
CA SER A 262 4.07 -3.60 -18.47
C SER A 262 2.71 -3.21 -19.09
N PRO A 263 2.63 -3.08 -20.43
CA PRO A 263 1.40 -2.66 -21.10
C PRO A 263 0.17 -3.50 -20.74
N GLU A 264 0.37 -4.81 -20.56
CA GLU A 264 -0.71 -5.75 -20.23
C GLU A 264 -1.30 -5.45 -18.84
N TRP A 265 -0.45 -5.20 -17.83
CA TRP A 265 -0.89 -4.88 -16.47
C TRP A 265 -1.44 -3.46 -16.32
N MET A 266 -1.05 -2.56 -17.21
CA MET A 266 -1.54 -1.17 -17.25
C MET A 266 -2.90 -1.03 -17.94
N THR A 267 -3.31 -2.02 -18.73
CA THR A 267 -4.51 -1.93 -19.58
C THR A 267 -5.55 -2.99 -19.23
N ILE A 268 -5.20 -4.28 -19.30
CA ILE A 268 -6.14 -5.40 -19.24
C ILE A 268 -6.98 -5.40 -17.95
N PRO A 269 -6.43 -5.15 -16.74
CA PRO A 269 -7.24 -5.15 -15.54
C PRO A 269 -8.31 -4.05 -15.53
N PHE A 270 -8.12 -2.97 -16.30
CA PHE A 270 -8.97 -1.78 -16.33
C PHE A 270 -9.92 -1.70 -17.54
N ILE A 271 -10.05 -2.78 -18.33
CA ILE A 271 -10.93 -2.79 -19.52
C ILE A 271 -12.40 -2.64 -19.13
N ASP A 272 -12.84 -3.38 -18.11
CA ASP A 272 -14.25 -3.42 -17.71
C ASP A 272 -14.60 -2.29 -16.72
N MET A 273 -13.61 -1.83 -15.95
CA MET A 273 -13.73 -0.72 -15.00
C MET A 273 -12.54 0.22 -15.15
N PRO A 274 -12.76 1.51 -15.50
CA PRO A 274 -11.67 2.45 -15.67
C PRO A 274 -10.89 2.66 -14.36
N PRO A 275 -9.61 3.05 -14.45
CA PRO A 275 -8.82 3.32 -13.27
C PRO A 275 -9.42 4.49 -12.47
N ASP A 276 -9.56 4.28 -11.16
CA ASP A 276 -9.84 5.37 -10.22
C ASP A 276 -8.64 6.35 -10.16
N PRO A 277 -8.81 7.59 -9.61
CA PRO A 277 -7.75 8.60 -9.63
C PRO A 277 -6.42 8.13 -9.03
N HIS A 278 -6.48 7.24 -8.03
CA HIS A 278 -5.28 6.68 -7.40
C HIS A 278 -4.60 5.64 -8.30
N GLN A 279 -5.37 4.84 -9.04
CA GLN A 279 -4.81 3.90 -10.01
C GLN A 279 -4.28 4.58 -11.27
N SER A 280 -4.90 5.67 -11.72
CA SER A 280 -4.38 6.46 -12.84
C SER A 280 -3.09 7.17 -12.45
N LEU A 281 -2.97 7.68 -11.22
CA LEU A 281 -1.70 8.21 -10.72
C LEU A 281 -0.62 7.12 -10.62
N ALA A 282 -0.98 5.94 -10.09
CA ALA A 282 -0.07 4.80 -10.01
C ALA A 282 0.44 4.33 -11.39
N ASN A 283 -0.26 4.61 -12.50
CA ASN A 283 0.28 4.38 -13.85
C ASN A 283 1.57 5.17 -14.09
N ILE A 284 1.59 6.43 -13.66
CA ILE A 284 2.72 7.34 -13.82
C ILE A 284 3.84 6.92 -12.87
N GLU A 285 3.49 6.69 -11.59
CA GLU A 285 4.43 6.26 -10.55
C GLU A 285 5.21 5.00 -10.95
N LEU A 286 4.54 4.00 -11.53
CA LEU A 286 5.16 2.75 -11.98
C LEU A 286 6.21 2.95 -13.09
N MET A 287 6.16 4.07 -13.82
CA MET A 287 7.10 4.41 -14.89
C MET A 287 8.32 5.19 -14.39
N LEU A 288 8.33 5.69 -13.15
CA LEU A 288 9.46 6.44 -12.61
C LEU A 288 10.77 5.63 -12.60
N PRO A 289 10.79 4.34 -12.18
CA PRO A 289 12.01 3.52 -12.28
C PRO A 289 12.44 3.29 -13.73
N ASP A 290 11.50 3.15 -14.66
CA ASP A 290 11.81 3.05 -16.10
C ASP A 290 12.51 4.30 -16.62
N CYS A 291 12.14 5.48 -16.12
CA CYS A 291 12.80 6.75 -16.40
C CYS A 291 14.21 6.82 -15.80
N VAL A 292 14.33 6.64 -14.48
CA VAL A 292 15.60 6.82 -13.76
C VAL A 292 16.67 5.82 -14.19
N THR A 293 16.28 4.58 -14.51
CA THR A 293 17.23 3.55 -14.96
C THR A 293 17.95 3.89 -16.27
N LEU A 294 17.42 4.84 -17.06
CA LEU A 294 18.10 5.35 -18.27
C LEU A 294 19.38 6.12 -17.96
N LEU A 295 19.56 6.60 -16.72
CA LEU A 295 20.83 7.20 -16.29
C LEU A 295 21.95 6.17 -16.06
N GLY A 296 21.64 4.87 -16.04
CA GLY A 296 22.62 3.81 -15.80
C GLY A 296 23.21 3.79 -14.38
N ILE A 297 22.64 4.54 -13.44
CA ILE A 297 23.09 4.61 -12.04
C ILE A 297 22.41 3.47 -11.24
N PRO A 298 23.18 2.52 -10.68
CA PRO A 298 22.61 1.43 -9.89
C PRO A 298 22.27 1.88 -8.46
N GLY A 299 21.37 1.15 -7.80
CA GLY A 299 21.07 1.34 -6.38
C GLY A 299 19.64 1.80 -6.14
N THR A 300 19.36 2.31 -4.94
CA THR A 300 18.06 2.86 -4.55
C THR A 300 17.85 4.25 -5.15
N MET A 301 16.63 4.79 -5.04
CA MET A 301 16.34 6.18 -5.39
C MET A 301 17.37 7.14 -4.78
N ARG A 302 17.68 6.98 -3.49
CA ARG A 302 18.72 7.77 -2.82
C ARG A 302 20.06 7.71 -3.54
N ALA A 303 20.53 6.51 -3.87
CA ALA A 303 21.81 6.31 -4.54
C ALA A 303 21.86 7.02 -5.90
N VAL A 304 20.77 6.96 -6.67
CA VAL A 304 20.66 7.67 -7.97
C VAL A 304 20.81 9.17 -7.78
N PHE A 305 20.08 9.77 -6.86
CA PHE A 305 20.09 11.22 -6.67
C PHE A 305 21.41 11.72 -6.05
N ASP A 306 22.01 10.96 -5.14
CA ASP A 306 23.29 11.30 -4.50
C ASP A 306 24.51 11.08 -5.43
N THR A 307 24.42 10.18 -6.41
CA THR A 307 25.55 9.87 -7.32
C THR A 307 25.57 10.82 -8.53
N PRO A 308 26.69 11.48 -8.86
CA PRO A 308 26.77 12.31 -10.08
C PRO A 308 26.47 11.52 -11.36
N ILE A 309 25.84 12.18 -12.35
CA ILE A 309 25.59 11.57 -13.65
C ILE A 309 26.94 11.24 -14.33
N PRO A 310 27.18 10.00 -14.78
CA PRO A 310 28.42 9.67 -15.47
C PRO A 310 28.57 10.48 -16.77
N PRO A 311 29.75 11.06 -17.07
CA PRO A 311 29.92 11.99 -18.21
C PRO A 311 29.59 11.43 -19.61
N HIS A 312 29.54 10.10 -19.73
CA HIS A 312 29.31 9.36 -20.98
C HIS A 312 27.86 8.93 -21.18
N VAL A 313 26.99 9.15 -20.20
CA VAL A 313 25.58 8.77 -20.27
C VAL A 313 24.83 9.82 -21.08
N ASP A 314 24.13 9.36 -22.13
CA ASP A 314 23.18 10.21 -22.85
C ASP A 314 21.91 10.39 -22.01
N THR A 315 21.67 11.62 -21.56
CA THR A 315 20.52 11.96 -20.71
C THR A 315 19.25 12.24 -21.50
N ARG A 316 19.29 12.30 -22.85
CA ARG A 316 18.13 12.68 -23.69
C ARG A 316 16.94 11.75 -23.48
N SER A 317 17.14 10.44 -23.59
CA SER A 317 16.03 9.49 -23.40
C SER A 317 15.43 9.55 -21.99
N CYS A 318 16.24 9.85 -20.98
CA CYS A 318 15.76 10.06 -19.61
C CYS A 318 14.94 11.35 -19.53
N ALA A 319 15.43 12.45 -20.09
CA ALA A 319 14.74 13.73 -20.14
C ALA A 319 13.42 13.64 -20.92
N ASP A 320 13.41 13.03 -22.10
CA ASP A 320 12.22 12.86 -22.95
C ASP A 320 11.11 12.08 -22.20
N LEU A 321 11.49 11.01 -21.50
CA LEU A 321 10.53 10.24 -20.70
C LEU A 321 10.09 11.02 -19.46
N ALA A 322 10.98 11.75 -18.79
CA ALA A 322 10.61 12.58 -17.64
C ALA A 322 9.62 13.69 -18.02
N ILE A 323 9.84 14.38 -19.15
CA ILE A 323 8.94 15.39 -19.70
C ILE A 323 7.57 14.76 -20.01
N LYS A 324 7.55 13.62 -20.70
CA LYS A 324 6.30 12.91 -20.98
C LYS A 324 5.54 12.53 -19.70
N LEU A 325 6.23 12.13 -18.64
CA LEU A 325 5.60 11.80 -17.36
C LEU A 325 5.12 13.05 -16.62
N LEU A 326 5.81 14.19 -16.75
CA LEU A 326 5.33 15.50 -16.26
C LEU A 326 4.05 15.93 -16.99
N ASP A 327 4.01 15.82 -18.32
CA ASP A 327 2.80 16.10 -19.10
C ASP A 327 1.61 15.24 -18.64
N GLN A 328 1.85 13.95 -18.36
CA GLN A 328 0.82 13.05 -17.83
C GLN A 328 0.36 13.45 -16.42
N LEU A 329 1.24 14.01 -15.59
CA LEU A 329 0.87 14.54 -14.28
C LEU A 329 0.04 15.82 -14.41
N ASP A 330 0.35 16.68 -15.38
CA ASP A 330 -0.43 17.88 -15.66
C ASP A 330 -1.83 17.51 -16.19
N GLU A 331 -1.94 16.54 -17.11
CA GLU A 331 -3.23 15.99 -17.57
C GLU A 331 -4.04 15.38 -16.40
N TRP A 332 -3.36 14.65 -15.50
CA TRP A 332 -3.99 14.09 -14.31
C TRP A 332 -4.49 15.20 -13.38
N ALA A 333 -3.71 16.26 -13.19
CA ALA A 333 -4.06 17.41 -12.35
C ALA A 333 -5.24 18.20 -12.90
N ASP A 334 -5.32 18.37 -14.22
CA ASP A 334 -6.45 18.99 -14.91
C ASP A 334 -7.74 18.17 -14.74
N THR A 335 -7.60 16.84 -14.77
CA THR A 335 -8.72 15.91 -14.56
C THR A 335 -9.19 15.90 -13.11
N TYR A 336 -8.26 15.99 -12.14
CA TYR A 336 -8.52 15.84 -10.71
C TYR A 336 -7.98 17.02 -9.87
N PRO A 337 -8.40 18.27 -10.13
CA PRO A 337 -7.78 19.46 -9.50
C PRO A 337 -7.95 19.47 -7.97
N HIS A 338 -9.03 18.89 -7.47
CA HIS A 338 -9.31 18.76 -6.03
C HIS A 338 -8.37 17.77 -5.30
N LEU A 339 -7.63 16.94 -6.02
CA LEU A 339 -6.68 15.95 -5.46
C LEU A 339 -5.22 16.38 -5.62
N THR A 340 -4.95 17.59 -6.12
CA THR A 340 -3.57 18.06 -6.40
C THR A 340 -2.88 18.71 -5.21
N ARG A 341 -3.65 19.21 -4.25
CA ARG A 341 -3.11 20.00 -3.12
C ARG A 341 -3.80 19.64 -1.82
N PHE A 342 -2.99 19.54 -0.78
CA PHE A 342 -3.48 19.47 0.58
C PHE A 342 -3.92 20.86 1.05
N SER A 343 -5.21 21.00 1.38
CA SER A 343 -5.73 22.15 2.11
C SER A 343 -6.33 21.70 3.44
N ARG A 344 -5.90 22.33 4.54
CA ARG A 344 -6.66 22.22 5.80
C ARG A 344 -7.94 22.99 5.57
N SER A 345 -9.10 22.39 5.83
CA SER A 345 -10.41 23.06 5.73
C SER A 345 -10.44 24.31 6.62
N ARG A 346 -9.99 25.44 6.06
CA ARG A 346 -10.32 26.85 6.26
C ARG A 346 -9.24 27.73 5.59
N GLU A 347 -9.25 27.77 4.27
CA GLU A 347 -8.88 28.96 3.51
C GLU A 347 -10.11 29.38 2.71
N THR A 348 -11.17 29.77 3.43
CA THR A 348 -12.26 30.51 2.80
C THR A 348 -11.74 31.91 2.47
N THR A 349 -11.63 32.18 1.18
CA THR A 349 -11.54 33.52 0.58
C THR A 349 -12.44 34.51 1.33
N PRO A 350 -11.99 35.75 1.61
CA PRO A 350 -12.83 36.75 2.25
C PRO A 350 -13.89 37.22 1.25
N VAL A 351 -15.06 36.58 1.25
CA VAL A 351 -16.22 37.10 0.54
C VAL A 351 -16.83 38.21 1.39
N SER A 352 -16.99 39.36 0.74
CA SER A 352 -17.48 40.64 1.21
C SER A 352 -18.65 40.58 2.19
N ASN A 353 -18.59 41.49 3.18
CA ASN A 353 -19.56 41.69 4.24
C ASN A 353 -20.99 41.91 3.74
N SER A 354 -21.94 41.21 4.34
CA SER A 354 -23.32 41.70 4.50
C SER A 354 -23.90 41.19 5.83
N PRO A 355 -24.49 42.06 6.67
CA PRO A 355 -24.92 41.69 8.00
C PRO A 355 -26.34 41.11 7.95
N SER A 356 -26.49 39.84 8.30
CA SER A 356 -27.80 39.29 8.64
C SER A 356 -27.71 38.37 9.86
N LYS A 357 -28.77 38.41 10.65
CA LYS A 357 -28.82 38.22 12.10
C LYS A 357 -28.71 36.75 12.53
N ALA A 358 -27.90 36.54 13.56
CA ALA A 358 -27.99 35.56 14.65
C ALA A 358 -28.75 34.23 14.42
N SER A 359 -27.97 33.13 14.39
CA SER A 359 -28.38 31.85 14.99
C SER A 359 -27.22 31.33 15.85
N LYS A 360 -27.44 31.31 17.17
CA LYS A 360 -26.53 30.72 18.16
C LYS A 360 -26.72 29.21 18.16
N ASN A 361 -26.01 28.54 17.27
CA ASN A 361 -25.59 27.14 17.46
C ASN A 361 -24.16 27.03 16.95
N LYS A 362 -23.19 27.39 17.81
CA LYS A 362 -21.78 27.05 17.56
C LYS A 362 -21.61 25.55 17.75
N ALA A 363 -22.04 24.78 16.75
CA ALA A 363 -21.45 23.47 16.50
C ALA A 363 -19.95 23.71 16.40
N ARG A 364 -19.19 23.09 17.29
CA ARG A 364 -17.73 23.08 17.27
C ARG A 364 -17.33 22.30 16.01
N LYS A 365 -17.32 22.97 14.85
CA LYS A 365 -16.89 22.39 13.58
C LYS A 365 -15.44 21.97 13.75
N SER A 366 -15.23 20.67 13.91
CA SER A 366 -13.92 20.05 13.98
C SER A 366 -13.15 20.41 12.72
N ASN A 367 -11.89 20.83 12.85
CA ASN A 367 -10.94 20.93 11.74
C ASN A 367 -10.59 19.51 11.29
N SER A 368 -11.53 18.79 10.68
CA SER A 368 -11.27 17.44 10.18
C SER A 368 -10.37 17.55 8.96
N ILE A 369 -9.19 16.95 9.07
CA ILE A 369 -8.30 16.72 7.94
C ILE A 369 -8.92 15.60 7.11
N ASP A 370 -9.13 15.85 5.82
CA ASP A 370 -9.35 14.76 4.88
C ASP A 370 -8.00 14.08 4.60
N THR A 371 -7.72 13.00 5.33
CA THR A 371 -6.45 12.28 5.23
C THR A 371 -6.31 11.54 3.90
N VAL A 372 -7.42 11.19 3.23
CA VAL A 372 -7.38 10.51 1.93
C VAL A 372 -6.99 11.49 0.84
N THR A 373 -7.62 12.66 0.78
CA THR A 373 -7.20 13.72 -0.15
C THR A 373 -5.77 14.17 0.14
N ALA A 374 -5.39 14.32 1.42
CA ALA A 374 -4.01 14.64 1.78
C ALA A 374 -3.01 13.60 1.27
N LEU A 375 -3.35 12.31 1.37
CA LEU A 375 -2.49 11.23 0.90
C LEU A 375 -2.36 11.22 -0.62
N VAL A 376 -3.46 11.30 -1.36
CA VAL A 376 -3.44 11.30 -2.82
C VAL A 376 -2.67 12.53 -3.35
N ALA A 377 -2.93 13.71 -2.78
CA ALA A 377 -2.18 14.92 -3.13
C ALA A 377 -0.68 14.79 -2.81
N SER A 378 -0.33 14.11 -1.71
CA SER A 378 1.07 13.89 -1.36
C SER A 378 1.77 12.91 -2.31
N ASN A 379 1.08 11.89 -2.80
CA ASN A 379 1.62 11.00 -3.84
C ASN A 379 1.81 11.75 -5.16
N TYR A 380 0.83 12.55 -5.58
CA TYR A 380 0.95 13.39 -6.78
C TYR A 380 2.14 14.35 -6.67
N ALA A 381 2.27 15.04 -5.53
CA ALA A 381 3.40 15.91 -5.27
C ALA A 381 4.73 15.14 -5.20
N ALA A 382 4.74 13.89 -4.74
CA ALA A 382 5.94 13.06 -4.70
C ALA A 382 6.42 12.67 -6.11
N ASP A 383 5.51 12.30 -7.01
CA ASP A 383 5.83 11.99 -8.39
C ASP A 383 6.37 13.23 -9.13
N ARG A 384 5.73 14.39 -8.94
CA ARG A 384 6.23 15.67 -9.50
C ARG A 384 7.57 16.07 -8.89
N LEU A 385 7.75 15.93 -7.58
CA LEU A 385 9.04 16.18 -6.92
C LEU A 385 10.13 15.29 -7.53
N HIS A 386 9.88 13.99 -7.67
CA HIS A 386 10.83 13.04 -8.21
C HIS A 386 11.29 13.44 -9.62
N LEU A 387 10.34 13.75 -10.51
CA LEU A 387 10.64 14.13 -11.90
C LEU A 387 11.30 15.50 -12.01
N ASN A 388 10.83 16.51 -11.27
CA ASN A 388 11.44 17.85 -11.28
C ASN A 388 12.86 17.82 -10.71
N SER A 389 13.10 17.08 -9.63
CA SER A 389 14.45 16.87 -9.09
C SER A 389 15.34 16.12 -10.09
N LEU A 390 14.79 15.16 -10.83
CA LEU A 390 15.52 14.43 -11.86
C LEU A 390 15.93 15.36 -13.01
N MET A 391 15.01 16.19 -13.50
CA MET A 391 15.27 17.19 -14.52
C MET A 391 16.29 18.24 -14.06
N TYR A 392 16.16 18.74 -12.83
CA TYR A 392 17.14 19.63 -12.22
C TYR A 392 18.53 18.99 -12.19
N LYS A 393 18.63 17.72 -11.78
CA LYS A 393 19.89 16.96 -11.77
C LYS A 393 20.47 16.82 -13.18
N ILE A 394 19.66 16.49 -14.18
CA ILE A 394 20.09 16.37 -15.58
C ILE A 394 20.62 17.72 -16.09
N HIS A 395 19.90 18.81 -15.86
CA HIS A 395 20.28 20.15 -16.33
C HIS A 395 21.56 20.67 -15.68
N THR A 396 21.85 20.26 -14.44
CA THR A 396 23.02 20.73 -13.69
C THR A 396 24.24 19.84 -13.82
N GLN A 397 24.06 18.55 -14.14
CA GLN A 397 25.15 17.55 -14.12
C GLN A 397 25.44 16.91 -15.47
N SER A 398 24.52 16.98 -16.45
CA SER A 398 24.77 16.42 -17.78
C SER A 398 25.83 17.23 -18.53
N THR A 399 26.73 16.53 -19.21
CA THR A 399 27.74 17.12 -20.10
C THR A 399 27.13 17.69 -21.37
N THR A 400 25.97 17.17 -21.76
CA THR A 400 25.14 17.63 -22.87
C THR A 400 23.71 17.79 -22.37
N PRO A 401 23.38 18.94 -21.76
CA PRO A 401 22.04 19.21 -21.30
C PRO A 401 21.03 19.03 -22.44
N PRO A 402 19.84 18.47 -22.17
CA PRO A 402 18.78 18.38 -23.16
C PRO A 402 18.41 19.79 -23.66
N GLU A 403 17.92 19.87 -24.90
CA GLU A 403 17.38 21.12 -25.43
C GLU A 403 16.22 21.59 -24.53
N SER A 404 16.08 22.91 -24.37
CA SER A 404 15.03 23.45 -23.51
C SER A 404 13.66 23.07 -24.07
N ASP A 405 12.86 22.40 -23.26
CA ASP A 405 11.46 22.06 -23.47
C ASP A 405 10.52 23.23 -23.15
N GLY A 406 11.06 24.45 -23.00
CA GLY A 406 10.35 25.62 -22.51
C GLY A 406 10.54 25.87 -21.02
N ASN A 407 11.00 24.88 -20.26
CA ASN A 407 11.29 25.03 -18.84
C ASN A 407 12.77 25.34 -18.58
N SER A 408 13.03 26.13 -17.54
CA SER A 408 14.38 26.49 -17.12
C SER A 408 14.88 25.60 -15.99
N THR A 409 16.19 25.53 -15.77
CA THR A 409 16.77 24.86 -14.59
C THR A 409 16.21 25.40 -13.28
N ALA A 410 15.92 26.71 -13.21
CA ALA A 410 15.30 27.33 -12.04
C ALA A 410 13.86 26.85 -11.84
N HIS A 411 13.09 26.69 -12.92
CA HIS A 411 11.72 26.15 -12.86
C HIS A 411 11.69 24.76 -12.21
N TYR A 412 12.55 23.84 -12.68
CA TYR A 412 12.63 22.50 -12.10
C TYR A 412 13.02 22.50 -10.62
N PHE A 413 13.92 23.40 -10.21
CA PHE A 413 14.27 23.58 -8.82
C PHE A 413 13.08 24.08 -7.99
N ASP A 414 12.42 25.14 -8.44
CA ASP A 414 11.33 25.79 -7.73
C ASP A 414 10.11 24.85 -7.59
N GLU A 415 9.76 24.12 -8.64
CA GLU A 415 8.67 23.14 -8.62
C GLU A 415 8.98 21.97 -7.66
N ALA A 416 10.21 21.45 -7.70
CA ALA A 416 10.64 20.40 -6.76
C ALA A 416 10.59 20.91 -5.31
N MET A 417 11.06 22.13 -5.05
CA MET A 417 10.99 22.75 -3.72
C MET A 417 9.55 22.90 -3.24
N GLN A 418 8.66 23.41 -4.09
CA GLN A 418 7.26 23.60 -3.74
C GLN A 418 6.57 22.26 -3.44
N CYS A 419 6.77 21.24 -4.27
CA CYS A 419 6.23 19.90 -4.03
C CYS A 419 6.72 19.31 -2.71
N GLY A 420 8.02 19.44 -2.42
CA GLY A 420 8.58 18.95 -1.17
C GLY A 420 8.02 19.65 0.08
N LEU A 421 7.80 20.97 0.01
CA LEU A 421 7.16 21.74 1.08
C LEU A 421 5.69 21.32 1.28
N ASP A 422 4.95 21.09 0.19
CA ASP A 422 3.55 20.67 0.25
C ASP A 422 3.40 19.27 0.88
N ILE A 423 4.30 18.33 0.53
CA ILE A 423 4.38 17.03 1.18
C ILE A 423 4.64 17.22 2.67
N MET A 424 5.67 17.98 3.06
CA MET A 424 6.00 18.19 4.48
C MET A 424 4.84 18.80 5.26
N LYS A 425 4.09 19.73 4.67
CA LYS A 425 2.88 20.32 5.26
C LYS A 425 1.78 19.29 5.46
N ALA A 426 1.53 18.44 4.47
CA ALA A 426 0.56 17.35 4.57
C ALA A 426 0.97 16.31 5.62
N MET A 427 2.23 15.87 5.61
CA MET A 427 2.77 14.89 6.56
C MET A 427 2.71 15.39 8.00
N ALA A 428 3.04 16.66 8.25
CA ALA A 428 2.89 17.28 9.57
C ALA A 428 1.43 17.31 10.04
N ALA A 429 0.49 17.48 9.11
CA ALA A 429 -0.94 17.46 9.42
C ALA A 429 -1.43 16.04 9.74
N ILE A 430 -0.98 15.03 8.99
CA ILE A 430 -1.24 13.62 9.26
C ILE A 430 -0.63 13.19 10.60
N GLU A 431 0.61 13.62 10.92
CA GLU A 431 1.29 13.33 12.20
C GLU A 431 0.54 13.92 13.42
N GLN A 432 -0.21 15.02 13.24
CA GLN A 432 -0.97 15.67 14.31
C GLN A 432 -2.32 15.01 14.60
N VAL A 433 -2.97 14.43 13.58
CA VAL A 433 -4.33 13.88 13.70
C VAL A 433 -4.32 12.35 13.83
N SER A 434 -3.33 11.69 13.26
CA SER A 434 -3.26 10.24 13.23
C SER A 434 -2.52 9.72 14.46
N ALA A 435 -3.20 8.92 15.27
CA ALA A 435 -2.50 7.89 16.03
C ALA A 435 -1.74 6.97 15.03
N PRO A 436 -0.66 6.28 15.45
CA PRO A 436 0.12 5.40 14.57
C PRO A 436 -0.77 4.34 13.92
N GLY A 437 -1.22 4.65 12.70
CA GLY A 437 -2.21 3.91 11.94
C GLY A 437 -1.86 3.91 10.47
N LEU A 438 -2.75 3.33 9.67
CA LEU A 438 -2.51 3.04 8.28
C LEU A 438 -2.23 4.27 7.40
N ASP A 439 -2.87 5.41 7.69
CA ASP A 439 -2.63 6.65 6.94
C ASP A 439 -1.20 7.16 7.13
N LEU A 440 -0.61 6.97 8.32
CA LEU A 440 0.81 7.20 8.57
C LEU A 440 1.69 6.26 7.73
N LEU A 441 1.28 5.00 7.55
CA LEU A 441 2.04 4.02 6.77
C LEU A 441 2.03 4.35 5.27
N ARG A 442 0.88 4.76 4.75
CA ARG A 442 0.76 5.18 3.35
C ARG A 442 1.54 6.46 3.06
N SER A 443 1.70 7.30 4.08
CA SER A 443 2.46 8.55 4.03
C SER A 443 3.98 8.38 3.99
N ILE A 444 4.51 7.16 4.13
CA ILE A 444 5.96 6.91 4.16
C ILE A 444 6.59 7.23 2.80
N ALA A 445 5.99 6.80 1.69
CA ALA A 445 6.61 6.92 0.37
C ALA A 445 6.80 8.39 -0.09
N PRO A 446 5.81 9.29 0.06
CA PRO A 446 6.02 10.71 -0.17
C PRO A 446 7.15 11.31 0.68
N LEU A 447 7.18 11.00 1.98
CA LEU A 447 8.19 11.53 2.90
C LEU A 447 9.61 11.03 2.57
N VAL A 448 9.74 9.76 2.17
CA VAL A 448 11.00 9.18 1.67
C VAL A 448 11.46 9.89 0.41
N THR A 449 10.52 10.22 -0.50
CA THR A 449 10.83 10.96 -1.73
C THR A 449 11.41 12.34 -1.42
N VAL A 450 10.85 13.08 -0.45
CA VAL A 450 11.44 14.34 0.04
C VAL A 450 12.85 14.13 0.57
N GLY A 451 13.05 13.20 1.50
CA GLY A 451 14.35 12.97 2.14
C GLY A 451 15.46 12.59 1.15
N PHE A 452 15.12 11.96 0.03
CA PHE A 452 16.10 11.40 -0.90
C PHE A 452 16.28 12.20 -2.19
N THR A 453 15.27 12.96 -2.62
CA THR A 453 15.28 13.60 -3.94
C THR A 453 15.16 15.12 -3.91
N ALA A 454 14.73 15.73 -2.79
CA ALA A 454 14.61 17.19 -2.73
C ALA A 454 15.96 17.86 -3.03
N PRO A 455 15.97 18.92 -3.85
CA PRO A 455 17.23 19.55 -4.27
C PRO A 455 17.87 20.37 -3.14
N ASP A 456 17.08 20.80 -2.14
CA ASP A 456 17.55 21.49 -0.94
C ASP A 456 17.91 20.52 0.21
N LEU A 457 19.07 20.75 0.82
CA LEU A 457 19.60 19.89 1.87
C LEU A 457 18.86 20.06 3.20
N GLU A 458 18.39 21.27 3.52
CA GLU A 458 17.64 21.53 4.76
C GLU A 458 16.30 20.79 4.74
N LEU A 459 15.57 20.88 3.64
CA LEU A 459 14.32 20.15 3.41
C LEU A 459 14.51 18.63 3.47
N ARG A 460 15.60 18.10 2.89
CA ARG A 460 15.96 16.67 3.02
C ARG A 460 16.16 16.29 4.49
N ASN A 461 16.90 17.11 5.24
CA ASN A 461 17.18 16.85 6.65
C ASN A 461 15.90 16.89 7.49
N ASP A 462 15.00 17.85 7.25
CA ASP A 462 13.71 17.94 7.94
C ASP A 462 12.84 16.70 7.71
N ALA A 463 12.80 16.19 6.48
CA ALA A 463 12.13 14.93 6.16
C ALA A 463 12.76 13.74 6.89
N MET A 464 14.10 13.65 6.93
CA MET A 464 14.83 12.62 7.67
C MET A 464 14.55 12.68 9.18
N VAL A 465 14.47 13.88 9.76
CA VAL A 465 14.12 14.09 11.17
C VAL A 465 12.68 13.65 11.43
N MET A 466 11.73 13.98 10.55
CA MET A 466 10.34 13.53 10.66
C MET A 466 10.24 11.99 10.59
N MET A 467 10.93 11.36 9.64
CA MET A 467 11.02 9.89 9.56
C MET A 467 11.60 9.28 10.85
N GLY A 468 12.65 9.88 11.41
CA GLY A 468 13.22 9.46 12.69
C GLY A 468 12.21 9.50 13.85
N ARG A 469 11.35 10.53 13.91
CA ARG A 469 10.25 10.58 14.89
C ARG A 469 9.26 9.44 14.69
N TRP A 470 8.94 9.08 13.44
CA TRP A 470 7.99 8.01 13.14
C TRP A 470 8.54 6.62 13.49
N VAL A 471 9.85 6.39 13.33
CA VAL A 471 10.52 5.17 13.81
C VAL A 471 10.29 4.97 15.32
N GLY A 472 10.31 6.05 16.10
CA GLY A 472 10.02 6.00 17.53
C GLY A 472 8.57 5.65 17.86
N ARG A 473 7.64 5.78 16.90
CA ARG A 473 6.19 5.53 17.09
C ARG A 473 5.72 4.20 16.52
N VAL A 474 6.39 3.67 15.50
CA VAL A 474 6.00 2.45 14.78
C VAL A 474 7.22 1.55 14.62
N GLY A 475 7.20 0.40 15.29
CA GLY A 475 8.38 -0.44 15.48
C GLY A 475 9.04 -0.91 14.18
N GLY A 476 8.25 -1.27 13.16
CA GLY A 476 8.77 -1.79 11.89
C GLY A 476 9.38 -0.74 10.96
N LEU A 477 9.14 0.56 11.19
CA LEU A 477 9.71 1.60 10.32
C LEU A 477 11.24 1.68 10.42
N GLY A 478 11.80 1.38 11.59
CA GLY A 478 13.26 1.34 11.75
C GLY A 478 13.92 0.25 10.90
N ALA A 479 13.22 -0.86 10.65
CA ALA A 479 13.70 -1.90 9.74
C ALA A 479 13.58 -1.45 8.28
N ILE A 480 12.47 -0.81 7.91
CA ILE A 480 12.23 -0.29 6.56
C ILE A 480 13.30 0.74 6.16
N PHE A 481 13.51 1.78 6.98
CA PHE A 481 14.47 2.85 6.66
C PHE A 481 15.94 2.41 6.67
N LYS A 482 16.29 1.29 7.31
CA LYS A 482 17.65 0.72 7.21
C LYS A 482 17.93 0.07 5.85
N HIS A 483 16.88 -0.30 5.13
CA HIS A 483 16.99 -0.96 3.82
C HIS A 483 16.82 0.00 2.65
N MET A 484 16.31 1.21 2.90
CA MET A 484 16.16 2.30 1.93
C MET A 484 17.44 3.14 1.88
#